data_AF-A0A1G5SWK5-F1
#
_entry.id   AF-A0A1G5SWK5-F1
#
_cell.length_a   1.000
_cell.length_b   1.000
_cell.length_c   1.000
_cell.angle_alpha   90.00
_cell.angle_beta   90.00
_cell.angle_gamma   90.00
#
_symmetry.space_group_name_H-M   'P 1'
#
loop_
_entity.id
_entity.type
_entity.pdbx_description
1 polymer ?
#
loop_
_entity_poly.entity_id
_entity_poly.type
_entity_poly.pdbx_seq_one_letter_code
_entity_poly.pdbx_strand_id
1 'polypeptide(L)'
;MSQAARPLTDGEIALARGVFGDAIDYAPVRIVLGKWAFFQPRDTVMAPRGHIHFHPKGTAYRDDFSRAPLGAQALFIHEMVHVWQHQCGLFLPIRRHPFSRYHYAIRPGLPFARYGIEQQAEIVRHAFVLRHGGRVIGAAALDVYEGMLPFAPSARV
;
A
#
# COMPACT_ATOMS: atom_id res chain seq x y z
N MET A 1 -20.20 15.20 -10.27
CA MET A 1 -18.81 15.68 -10.12
C MET A 1 -17.92 14.57 -10.66
N SER A 2 -17.24 14.82 -11.78
CA SER A 2 -16.33 13.86 -12.41
C SER A 2 -15.20 13.50 -11.44
N GLN A 3 -14.87 12.21 -11.36
CA GLN A 3 -13.68 11.76 -10.61
C GLN A 3 -12.45 12.19 -11.40
N ALA A 4 -11.59 13.02 -10.81
CA ALA A 4 -10.30 13.34 -11.42
C ALA A 4 -9.37 12.15 -11.20
N ALA A 5 -8.89 11.53 -12.28
CA ALA A 5 -7.96 10.41 -12.25
C ALA A 5 -6.67 10.79 -12.97
N ARG A 6 -5.53 10.41 -12.39
CA ARG A 6 -4.20 10.63 -12.99
C ARG A 6 -3.37 9.33 -12.98
N PRO A 7 -2.43 9.16 -13.92
CA PRO A 7 -1.40 8.13 -13.80
C PRO A 7 -0.49 8.39 -12.58
N LEU A 8 0.27 7.37 -12.21
CA LEU A 8 1.39 7.54 -11.27
C LEU A 8 2.43 8.48 -11.88
N THR A 9 3.05 9.31 -11.06
CA THR A 9 4.24 10.08 -11.46
C THR A 9 5.46 9.17 -11.58
N ASP A 10 6.50 9.61 -12.29
CA ASP A 10 7.76 8.85 -12.37
C ASP A 10 8.37 8.62 -10.98
N GLY A 11 8.26 9.60 -10.08
CA GLY A 11 8.69 9.49 -8.70
C GLY A 11 7.89 8.45 -7.91
N GLU A 12 6.57 8.38 -8.10
CA GLU A 12 5.71 7.37 -7.47
C GLU A 12 6.01 5.96 -7.98
N ILE A 13 6.28 5.82 -9.28
CA ILE A 13 6.72 4.55 -9.89
C ILE A 13 8.07 4.14 -9.30
N ALA A 14 9.04 5.04 -9.24
CA ALA A 14 10.36 4.75 -8.67
C ALA A 14 10.26 4.36 -7.18
N LEU A 15 9.45 5.07 -6.40
CA LEU A 15 9.19 4.77 -4.99
C LEU A 15 8.59 3.38 -4.83
N ALA A 16 7.54 3.05 -5.60
CA ALA A 16 6.89 1.76 -5.53
C ALA A 16 7.80 0.62 -6.05
N ARG A 17 8.56 0.84 -7.12
CA ARG A 17 9.52 -0.13 -7.66
C ARG A 17 10.66 -0.44 -6.68
N GLY A 18 11.02 0.51 -5.82
CA GLY A 18 11.95 0.26 -4.71
C GLY A 18 11.44 -0.74 -3.65
N VAL A 19 10.13 -1.01 -3.61
CA VAL A 19 9.50 -1.97 -2.70
C VAL A 19 9.06 -3.23 -3.42
N PHE A 20 8.39 -3.09 -4.56
CA PHE A 20 7.71 -4.18 -5.25
C PHE A 20 8.50 -4.73 -6.45
N GLY A 21 9.59 -4.08 -6.87
CA GLY A 21 10.33 -4.45 -8.08
C GLY A 21 9.41 -4.48 -9.30
N ASP A 22 9.40 -5.59 -10.02
CA ASP A 22 8.53 -5.81 -11.18
C ASP A 22 7.26 -6.61 -10.84
N ALA A 23 6.94 -6.79 -9.55
CA ALA A 23 5.75 -7.53 -9.14
C ALA A 23 4.42 -6.82 -9.46
N ILE A 24 4.48 -5.54 -9.85
CA ILE A 24 3.33 -4.71 -10.22
C ILE A 24 3.56 -4.15 -11.61
N ASP A 25 2.58 -4.31 -12.50
CA ASP A 25 2.48 -3.48 -13.69
C ASP A 25 1.94 -2.09 -13.28
N TYR A 26 2.80 -1.08 -13.32
CA TYR A 26 2.48 0.28 -12.88
C TYR A 26 1.68 1.07 -13.94
N ALA A 27 1.79 0.71 -15.21
CA ALA A 27 1.18 1.44 -16.31
C ALA A 27 -0.36 1.59 -16.21
N PRO A 28 -1.14 0.58 -15.78
CA PRO A 28 -2.58 0.73 -15.59
C PRO A 28 -2.98 1.42 -14.29
N VAL A 29 -2.07 1.64 -13.34
CA VAL A 29 -2.41 2.17 -12.01
C VAL A 29 -2.79 3.65 -12.10
N ARG A 30 -3.87 4.03 -11.40
CA ARG A 30 -4.36 5.41 -11.35
C ARG A 30 -4.56 5.86 -9.91
N ILE A 31 -4.25 7.14 -9.66
CA ILE A 31 -4.67 7.85 -8.46
C ILE A 31 -5.97 8.58 -8.79
N VAL A 32 -7.01 8.33 -8.01
CA VAL A 32 -8.35 8.85 -8.26
C VAL A 32 -8.78 9.70 -7.07
N LEU A 33 -9.07 10.99 -7.31
CA LEU A 33 -9.72 11.86 -6.34
C LEU A 33 -11.24 11.68 -6.47
N GLY A 34 -11.74 10.62 -5.88
CA GLY A 34 -13.10 10.14 -6.05
C GLY A 34 -13.40 9.04 -5.06
N LYS A 35 -14.65 8.98 -4.59
CA LYS A 35 -15.08 7.84 -3.76
C LYS A 35 -15.18 6.59 -4.63
N TRP A 36 -14.64 5.49 -4.14
CA TRP A 36 -14.89 4.16 -4.70
C TRP A 36 -16.30 3.64 -4.37
N ALA A 37 -16.75 3.82 -3.13
CA ALA A 37 -18.09 3.44 -2.68
C ALA A 37 -18.81 4.63 -2.05
N PHE A 38 -20.14 4.68 -2.20
CA PHE A 38 -20.96 5.78 -1.66
C PHE A 38 -20.73 6.01 -0.14
N PHE A 39 -20.55 4.91 0.61
CA PHE A 39 -20.29 4.87 2.05
C PHE A 39 -18.80 4.90 2.44
N GLN A 40 -17.85 5.16 1.53
CA GLN A 40 -16.43 5.26 1.87
C GLN A 40 -16.22 6.40 2.89
N PRO A 41 -15.69 6.10 4.10
CA PRO A 41 -15.33 7.13 5.08
C PRO A 41 -14.26 8.07 4.53
N ARG A 42 -14.20 9.30 5.04
CA ARG A 42 -13.33 10.36 4.49
C ARG A 42 -11.84 10.07 4.60
N ASP A 43 -11.45 9.29 5.60
CA ASP A 43 -10.05 8.96 5.91
C ASP A 43 -9.66 7.57 5.43
N THR A 44 -10.54 6.88 4.68
CA THR A 44 -10.26 5.55 4.15
C THR A 44 -9.83 5.66 2.70
N VAL A 45 -8.66 5.10 2.38
CA VAL A 45 -8.21 4.90 1.00
C VAL A 45 -8.58 3.48 0.58
N MET A 46 -8.95 3.32 -0.70
CA MET A 46 -9.39 2.02 -1.22
C MET A 46 -8.74 1.77 -2.57
N ALA A 47 -8.13 0.58 -2.74
CA ALA A 47 -7.62 0.12 -4.04
C ALA A 47 -8.22 -1.22 -4.52
N PRO A 48 -9.53 -1.28 -4.81
CA PRO A 48 -10.28 -2.52 -5.04
C PRO A 48 -10.18 -3.09 -6.46
N ARG A 49 -9.71 -2.28 -7.42
CA ARG A 49 -9.55 -2.65 -8.85
C ARG A 49 -8.22 -2.17 -9.43
N GLY A 50 -7.17 -2.08 -8.61
CA GLY A 50 -5.85 -1.62 -9.06
C GLY A 50 -5.72 -0.11 -9.27
N HIS A 51 -6.65 0.69 -8.73
CA HIS A 51 -6.59 2.15 -8.69
C HIS A 51 -6.78 2.63 -7.26
N ILE A 52 -6.08 3.67 -6.84
CA ILE A 52 -6.09 4.16 -5.47
C ILE A 52 -7.07 5.33 -5.37
N HIS A 53 -8.16 5.13 -4.62
CA HIS A 53 -9.25 6.10 -4.46
C HIS A 53 -9.11 6.92 -3.18
N PHE A 54 -8.81 8.21 -3.32
CA PHE A 54 -8.81 9.19 -2.25
C PHE A 54 -10.14 9.91 -2.17
N HIS A 55 -10.70 10.01 -0.96
CA HIS A 55 -11.95 10.72 -0.75
C HIS A 55 -11.78 12.22 -1.09
N PRO A 56 -12.66 12.85 -1.90
CA PRO A 56 -12.49 14.24 -2.35
C PRO A 56 -12.48 15.28 -1.22
N LYS A 57 -13.14 14.95 -0.10
CA LYS A 57 -13.19 15.78 1.12
C LYS A 57 -12.17 15.36 2.19
N GLY A 58 -11.25 14.45 1.86
CA GLY A 58 -10.16 14.04 2.75
C GLY A 58 -8.91 14.87 2.51
N THR A 59 -7.91 14.75 3.39
CA THR A 59 -6.65 15.50 3.32
C THR A 59 -5.45 14.66 2.88
N ALA A 60 -5.67 13.36 2.63
CA ALA A 60 -4.63 12.38 2.32
C ALA A 60 -4.13 12.44 0.87
N TYR A 61 -4.88 13.05 -0.07
CA TYR A 61 -4.47 13.17 -1.46
C TYR A 61 -3.21 14.04 -1.60
N ARG A 62 -2.31 13.64 -2.50
CA ARG A 62 -1.12 14.39 -2.89
C ARG A 62 -0.96 14.33 -4.41
N ASP A 63 -0.44 15.42 -4.98
CA ASP A 63 -0.12 15.47 -6.41
C ASP A 63 1.07 14.59 -6.78
N ASP A 64 1.98 14.38 -5.83
CA ASP A 64 3.10 13.45 -5.94
C ASP A 64 3.44 12.88 -4.56
N PHE A 65 3.15 11.59 -4.35
CA PHE A 65 3.44 10.92 -3.08
C PHE A 65 4.94 10.74 -2.84
N SER A 66 5.77 10.68 -3.89
CA SER A 66 7.23 10.51 -3.74
C SER A 66 7.92 11.72 -3.09
N ARG A 67 7.27 12.89 -3.17
CA ARG A 67 7.74 14.15 -2.58
C ARG A 67 7.03 14.48 -1.26
N ALA A 68 6.11 13.63 -0.83
CA ALA A 68 5.33 13.85 0.39
C ALA A 68 6.12 13.44 1.64
N PRO A 69 5.70 13.85 2.85
CA PRO A 69 6.29 13.35 4.10
C PRO A 69 6.21 11.82 4.21
N LEU A 70 7.10 11.22 4.99
CA LEU A 70 7.23 9.75 5.11
C LEU A 70 5.90 9.04 5.44
N GLY A 71 5.05 9.63 6.27
CA GLY A 71 3.73 9.06 6.58
C GLY A 71 2.82 8.95 5.35
N ALA A 72 2.84 9.92 4.45
CA ALA A 72 2.06 9.90 3.21
C ALA A 72 2.67 8.93 2.17
N GLN A 73 4.01 8.88 2.08
CA GLN A 73 4.69 7.84 1.29
C GLN A 73 4.33 6.44 1.78
N ALA A 74 4.33 6.22 3.10
CA ALA A 74 3.97 4.95 3.70
C ALA A 74 2.51 4.56 3.42
N LEU A 75 1.57 5.52 3.50
CA LEU A 75 0.18 5.30 3.10
C LEU A 75 0.08 4.89 1.61
N PHE A 76 0.81 5.57 0.73
CA PHE A 76 0.85 5.19 -0.69
C PHE A 76 1.38 3.76 -0.89
N ILE A 77 2.47 3.39 -0.21
CA ILE A 77 3.02 2.03 -0.26
C ILE A 77 2.01 0.99 0.25
N HIS A 78 1.27 1.28 1.33
CA HIS A 78 0.19 0.41 1.83
C HIS A 78 -0.85 0.14 0.74
N GLU A 79 -1.34 1.19 0.09
CA GLU A 79 -2.35 1.06 -0.97
C GLU A 79 -1.80 0.36 -2.22
N MET A 80 -0.50 0.50 -2.52
CA MET A 80 0.15 -0.26 -3.58
C MET A 80 0.21 -1.77 -3.30
N VAL A 81 0.18 -2.21 -2.03
CA VAL A 81 0.01 -3.63 -1.70
C VAL A 81 -1.34 -4.13 -2.17
N HIS A 82 -2.40 -3.33 -2.03
CA HIS A 82 -3.72 -3.70 -2.52
C HIS A 82 -3.78 -3.72 -4.06
N VAL A 83 -3.07 -2.81 -4.72
CA VAL A 83 -2.90 -2.86 -6.18
C VAL A 83 -2.21 -4.17 -6.60
N TRP A 84 -1.10 -4.52 -5.94
CA TRP A 84 -0.40 -5.79 -6.17
C TRP A 84 -1.32 -7.00 -5.94
N GLN A 85 -2.01 -7.04 -4.80
CA GLN A 85 -2.97 -8.09 -4.47
C GLN A 85 -4.01 -8.26 -5.58
N HIS A 86 -4.58 -7.15 -6.06
CA HIS A 86 -5.53 -7.16 -7.17
C HIS A 86 -4.93 -7.74 -8.45
N GLN A 87 -3.71 -7.35 -8.83
CA GLN A 87 -3.03 -7.90 -10.02
C GLN A 87 -2.70 -9.39 -9.88
N CYS A 88 -2.47 -9.90 -8.67
CA CYS A 88 -2.38 -11.33 -8.39
C CYS A 88 -3.75 -12.06 -8.41
N GLY A 89 -4.83 -11.41 -8.84
CA GLY A 89 -6.16 -12.01 -8.96
C GLY A 89 -7.00 -12.00 -7.68
N LEU A 90 -6.59 -11.25 -6.64
CA LEU A 90 -7.38 -11.13 -5.41
C LEU A 90 -8.56 -10.17 -5.62
N PHE A 91 -9.79 -10.68 -5.48
CA PHE A 91 -10.98 -9.84 -5.47
C PHE A 91 -11.20 -9.21 -4.09
N LEU A 92 -10.56 -8.05 -3.88
CA LEU A 92 -10.53 -7.34 -2.59
C LEU A 92 -11.92 -7.00 -2.02
N PRO A 93 -12.96 -6.64 -2.80
CA PRO A 93 -14.29 -6.37 -2.24
C PRO A 93 -14.96 -7.56 -1.55
N ILE A 94 -14.62 -8.81 -1.94
CA ILE A 94 -15.14 -10.02 -1.27
C ILE A 94 -14.26 -10.42 -0.09
N ARG A 95 -12.96 -10.09 -0.11
CA ARG A 95 -12.01 -10.45 0.96
C ARG A 95 -11.86 -9.41 2.07
N ARG A 96 -12.19 -8.14 1.85
CA ARG A 96 -12.32 -7.11 2.92
C ARG A 96 -13.66 -7.30 3.65
N HIS A 97 -13.71 -8.24 4.60
CA HIS A 97 -14.86 -8.32 5.52
C HIS A 97 -14.84 -7.11 6.47
N PRO A 98 -15.99 -6.56 6.92
CA PRO A 98 -16.05 -5.46 7.89
C PRO A 98 -15.32 -5.69 9.24
N PHE A 99 -14.80 -6.90 9.49
CA PHE A 99 -14.00 -7.24 10.67
C PHE A 99 -12.50 -7.35 10.38
N SER A 100 -12.03 -6.84 9.24
CA SER A 100 -10.62 -6.87 8.86
C SER A 100 -9.77 -6.20 9.94
N ARG A 101 -8.89 -7.00 10.57
CA ARG A 101 -8.03 -6.55 11.67
C ARG A 101 -6.74 -5.96 11.12
N TYR A 102 -6.50 -4.69 11.41
CA TYR A 102 -5.23 -4.01 11.13
C TYR A 102 -4.11 -4.48 12.07
N HIS A 103 -4.47 -4.90 13.29
CA HIS A 103 -3.50 -5.43 14.25
C HIS A 103 -3.06 -6.83 13.83
N TYR A 104 -1.74 -7.05 13.84
CA TYR A 104 -1.12 -8.34 13.65
C TYR A 104 0.05 -8.50 14.63
N ALA A 105 0.45 -9.75 14.87
CA ALA A 105 1.68 -10.07 15.55
C ALA A 105 2.56 -10.85 14.58
N ILE A 106 3.85 -10.51 14.53
CA ILE A 106 4.82 -11.31 13.81
C ILE A 106 4.94 -12.65 14.53
N ARG A 107 4.63 -13.73 13.82
CA ARG A 107 4.77 -15.10 14.31
C ARG A 107 5.93 -15.78 13.60
N PRO A 108 6.93 -16.30 14.32
CA PRO A 108 8.01 -17.07 13.72
C PRO A 108 7.47 -18.18 12.81
N GLY A 109 8.00 -18.29 11.60
CA GLY A 109 7.60 -19.31 10.62
C GLY A 109 6.24 -19.10 9.95
N LEU A 110 5.48 -18.04 10.26
CA LEU A 110 4.23 -17.74 9.56
C LEU A 110 4.53 -17.04 8.22
N PRO A 111 4.23 -17.65 7.06
CA PRO A 111 4.51 -17.03 5.76
C PRO A 111 3.65 -15.79 5.50
N PHE A 112 4.17 -14.83 4.73
CA PHE A 112 3.47 -13.60 4.36
C PHE A 112 2.05 -13.83 3.82
N ALA A 113 1.87 -14.83 2.95
CA ALA A 113 0.59 -15.17 2.35
C ALA A 113 -0.48 -15.63 3.36
N ARG A 114 -0.10 -16.01 4.60
CA ARG A 114 -1.04 -16.42 5.66
C ARG A 114 -1.54 -15.25 6.51
N TYR A 115 -0.98 -14.05 6.36
CA TYR A 115 -1.51 -12.84 6.96
C TYR A 115 -2.73 -12.34 6.17
N GLY A 116 -3.67 -11.68 6.86
CA GLY A 116 -4.82 -11.04 6.22
C GLY A 116 -4.37 -9.91 5.27
N ILE A 117 -5.22 -9.54 4.32
CA ILE A 117 -4.87 -8.57 3.27
C ILE A 117 -4.43 -7.20 3.81
N GLU A 118 -5.06 -6.69 4.87
CA GLU A 118 -4.64 -5.47 5.57
C GLU A 118 -3.34 -5.65 6.34
N GLN A 119 -3.14 -6.83 6.92
CA GLN A 119 -1.94 -7.14 7.69
C GLN A 119 -0.72 -7.24 6.76
N GLN A 120 -0.89 -7.84 5.58
CA GLN A 120 0.12 -7.84 4.52
C GLN A 120 0.49 -6.39 4.14
N ALA A 121 -0.50 -5.52 3.98
CA ALA A 121 -0.28 -4.11 3.65
C ALA A 121 0.49 -3.36 4.76
N GLU A 122 0.10 -3.57 6.02
CA GLU A 122 0.79 -3.00 7.18
C GLU A 122 2.22 -3.54 7.35
N ILE A 123 2.46 -4.83 7.11
CA ILE A 123 3.80 -5.44 7.14
C ILE A 123 4.74 -4.74 6.15
N VAL A 124 4.27 -4.56 4.90
CA VAL A 124 5.06 -3.85 3.87
C VAL A 124 5.26 -2.38 4.24
N ARG A 125 4.21 -1.71 4.75
CA ARG A 125 4.28 -0.32 5.22
C ARG A 125 5.31 -0.15 6.34
N HIS A 126 5.33 -1.05 7.32
CA HIS A 126 6.30 -1.03 8.41
C HIS A 126 7.73 -1.24 7.92
N ALA A 127 7.96 -2.23 7.05
CA ALA A 127 9.25 -2.45 6.41
C ALA A 127 9.75 -1.18 5.71
N PHE A 128 8.86 -0.54 4.93
CA PHE A 128 9.16 0.71 4.24
C PHE A 128 9.53 1.84 5.20
N VAL A 129 8.73 2.09 6.24
CA VAL A 129 9.01 3.15 7.23
C VAL A 129 10.34 2.93 7.93
N LEU A 130 10.62 1.70 8.36
CA LEU A 130 11.86 1.34 9.05
C LEU A 130 13.08 1.50 8.13
N ARG A 131 12.97 1.10 6.85
CA ARG A 131 14.04 1.26 5.85
C ARG A 131 14.41 2.72 5.60
N HIS A 132 13.45 3.64 5.77
CA HIS A 132 13.65 5.09 5.59
C HIS A 132 13.93 5.83 6.91
N GLY A 133 14.36 5.11 7.96
CA GLY A 133 14.75 5.70 9.25
C GLY A 133 13.59 6.17 10.12
N GLY A 134 12.35 5.86 9.72
CA GLY A 134 11.17 6.13 10.53
C GLY A 134 11.03 5.16 11.71
N ARG A 135 10.05 5.45 12.57
CA ARG A 135 9.74 4.62 13.75
C ARG A 135 8.30 4.12 13.68
N VAL A 136 8.11 2.86 14.03
CA VAL A 136 6.81 2.23 14.23
C VAL A 136 6.76 1.68 15.64
N ILE A 137 5.81 2.16 16.45
CA ILE A 137 5.68 1.74 17.84
C ILE A 137 5.31 0.26 17.90
N GLY A 138 6.09 -0.54 18.63
CA GLY A 138 5.87 -1.98 18.78
C GLY A 138 6.27 -2.84 17.59
N ALA A 139 6.95 -2.28 16.58
CA ALA A 139 7.47 -3.06 15.46
C ALA A 139 8.70 -3.89 15.86
N ALA A 140 8.87 -5.03 15.20
CA ALA A 140 10.12 -5.79 15.21
C ALA A 140 11.25 -5.05 14.47
N ALA A 141 12.45 -5.63 14.48
CA ALA A 141 13.58 -5.14 13.70
C ALA A 141 13.31 -5.25 12.18
N LEU A 142 13.98 -4.42 11.37
CA LEU A 142 13.77 -4.32 9.92
C LEU A 142 14.04 -5.66 9.21
N ASP A 143 15.09 -6.37 9.60
CA ASP A 143 15.49 -7.68 9.05
C ASP A 143 14.37 -8.73 9.15
N VAL A 144 13.61 -8.72 10.25
CA VAL A 144 12.44 -9.59 10.44
C VAL A 144 11.38 -9.32 9.37
N TYR A 145 11.15 -8.05 9.03
CA TYR A 145 10.20 -7.69 7.99
C TYR A 145 10.73 -8.06 6.60
N GLU A 146 11.98 -7.70 6.30
CA GLU A 146 12.60 -7.96 5.00
C GLU A 146 12.64 -9.45 4.67
N GLY A 147 12.90 -10.31 5.67
CA GLY A 147 12.85 -11.76 5.50
C GLY A 147 11.46 -12.34 5.23
N MET A 148 10.39 -11.58 5.44
CA MET A 148 9.01 -12.02 5.15
C MET A 148 8.51 -11.56 3.78
N LEU A 149 9.06 -10.48 3.23
CA LEU A 149 8.48 -9.87 2.04
C LEU A 149 8.65 -10.80 0.83
N PRO A 150 7.58 -10.99 0.02
CA PRO A 150 7.66 -11.83 -1.18
C PRO A 150 8.30 -11.09 -2.36
N PHE A 151 8.74 -9.84 -2.17
CA PHE A 151 9.32 -9.00 -3.19
C PHE A 151 10.83 -9.06 -3.09
N ALA A 152 11.51 -9.29 -4.21
CA ALA A 152 12.96 -9.13 -4.24
C ALA A 152 13.29 -7.65 -3.99
N PRO A 153 14.14 -7.30 -3.01
CA PRO A 153 14.63 -5.94 -2.91
C PRO A 153 15.37 -5.61 -4.20
N SER A 154 14.96 -4.55 -4.89
CA SER A 154 15.74 -4.00 -5.99
C SER A 154 17.15 -3.70 -5.45
N ALA A 155 18.16 -4.37 -5.99
CA ALA A 155 19.54 -4.15 -5.60
C ALA A 155 19.84 -2.65 -5.68
N ARG A 156 20.42 -2.08 -4.60
CA ARG A 156 20.92 -0.71 -4.66
C ARG A 156 22.02 -0.69 -5.72
N VAL A 157 21.80 0.06 -6.80
CA VAL A 157 22.87 0.48 -7.72
C VAL A 157 23.67 1.59 -7.04
#